data_AF-H0EIH6-F1
#
_entry.id   AF-H0EIH6-F1
#
_cell.length_a   1.000
_cell.length_b   1.000
_cell.length_c   1.000
_cell.angle_alpha   90.00
_cell.angle_beta   90.00
_cell.angle_gamma   90.00
#
_symmetry.space_group_name_H-M   'P 1'
#
loop_
_entity.id
_entity.type
_entity.pdbx_description
1 polymer ?
#
loop_
_entity_poly.entity_id
_entity_poly.type
_entity_poly.pdbx_seq_one_letter_code
_entity_poly.pdbx_strand_id
1 'polypeptide(L)'
;MATCHSLRVVDGELVGDPLDLKMFNFTGWSFEEGEQRSGDGDDEEQGGITPSIARPPPGMEYDLDDNEGQQNTNSSPIELGILKSFEFVSQLRRASVVVRNFGSQGCDVYVKGAPECMKEICRADSFPNDYEELLSYYTHRGFRVIACATKHIKKLNWVKVQKMRRDEAESELDFLGFIIFENKLKPTTAGVLDELTEAGIRKVMCTGDNILTAISVARECNLIDKTAHSVSGDVFRWVVDFAPPNVLKRMLVCGQVFARMSPDEKHELVEKLQSIDYCCGFCGDGANDCGALKAADVGISLSEAEASVAAPFTSRVFDITCVPDVIREGRAALVTSFSCFKYMSLYSAIQFTSVSFLYASASNLGDFQWDGAGLFQY
;
A
#
# COMPACT_ATOMS: atom_id res chain seq x y z
N MET A 1 -12.61 2.68 -16.29
CA MET A 1 -11.84 3.75 -15.61
C MET A 1 -12.74 4.72 -14.87
N ALA A 2 -13.78 5.27 -15.52
CA ALA A 2 -14.71 6.23 -14.91
C ALA A 2 -15.71 5.67 -13.89
N THR A 3 -15.80 4.35 -13.71
CA THR A 3 -16.85 3.70 -12.91
C THR A 3 -16.52 3.57 -11.41
N CYS A 4 -15.61 4.41 -10.88
CA CYS A 4 -15.34 4.60 -9.43
C CYS A 4 -15.47 3.33 -8.57
N HIS A 5 -14.55 2.38 -8.73
CA HIS A 5 -14.74 1.05 -8.12
C HIS A 5 -14.61 1.07 -6.59
N SER A 6 -13.92 2.07 -6.02
CA SER A 6 -13.76 2.25 -4.57
C SER A 6 -13.80 3.72 -4.11
N LEU A 7 -14.18 4.66 -4.97
CA LEU A 7 -14.19 6.08 -4.62
C LEU A 7 -15.51 6.45 -3.96
N ARG A 8 -15.45 7.18 -2.85
CA ARG A 8 -16.58 7.80 -2.15
C ARG A 8 -16.35 9.30 -2.05
N VAL A 9 -17.41 10.08 -1.95
CA VAL A 9 -17.32 11.54 -1.73
C VAL A 9 -17.61 11.80 -0.26
N VAL A 10 -16.59 12.22 0.48
CA VAL A 10 -16.74 12.62 1.88
C VAL A 10 -16.41 14.12 1.96
N ASP A 11 -17.34 14.92 2.45
CA ASP A 11 -17.21 16.38 2.58
C ASP A 11 -16.83 17.13 1.28
N GLY A 12 -17.24 16.60 0.13
CA GLY A 12 -16.96 17.17 -1.20
C GLY A 12 -15.60 16.79 -1.77
N GLU A 13 -14.80 15.99 -1.05
CA GLU A 13 -13.54 15.43 -1.55
C GLU A 13 -13.69 13.95 -1.90
N LEU A 14 -13.03 13.53 -2.99
CA LEU A 14 -12.97 12.14 -3.40
C LEU A 14 -11.98 11.38 -2.51
N VAL A 15 -12.49 10.39 -1.78
CA VAL A 15 -11.71 9.53 -0.88
C VAL A 15 -11.75 8.10 -1.42
N GLY A 16 -10.59 7.46 -1.51
CA GLY A 16 -10.46 6.05 -1.90
C GLY A 16 -9.01 5.69 -2.21
N ASP A 17 -8.80 4.57 -2.91
CA ASP A 17 -7.46 4.13 -3.28
C ASP A 17 -6.74 5.21 -4.13
N PRO A 18 -5.50 5.59 -3.80
CA PRO A 18 -4.78 6.64 -4.53
C PRO A 18 -4.60 6.35 -6.03
N LEU A 19 -4.54 5.09 -6.43
CA LEU A 19 -4.45 4.68 -7.82
C LEU A 19 -5.80 4.90 -8.53
N ASP A 20 -6.91 4.56 -7.87
CA ASP A 20 -8.26 4.83 -8.35
C ASP A 20 -8.52 6.32 -8.52
N LEU A 21 -8.06 7.13 -7.58
CA LEU A 21 -8.19 8.59 -7.63
C LEU A 21 -7.40 9.17 -8.80
N LYS A 22 -6.16 8.71 -9.03
CA LYS A 22 -5.38 9.11 -10.21
C LYS A 22 -6.02 8.67 -11.52
N MET A 23 -6.55 7.44 -11.58
CA MET A 23 -7.30 6.96 -12.74
C MET A 23 -8.51 7.84 -13.04
N PHE A 24 -9.29 8.16 -12.01
CA PHE A 24 -10.49 8.96 -12.16
C PHE A 24 -10.16 10.38 -12.59
N ASN A 25 -9.19 11.03 -11.93
CA ASN A 25 -8.71 12.36 -12.31
C ASN A 25 -8.17 12.43 -13.74
N PHE A 26 -7.53 11.35 -14.22
CA PHE A 26 -7.07 11.27 -15.60
C PHE A 26 -8.23 11.29 -16.61
N THR A 27 -9.40 10.74 -16.26
CA THR A 27 -10.56 10.74 -17.16
C THR A 27 -11.25 12.10 -17.26
N GLY A 28 -11.12 12.96 -16.24
CA GLY A 28 -11.85 14.24 -16.17
C GLY A 28 -13.35 14.10 -15.92
N TRP A 29 -13.84 12.92 -15.54
CA TRP A 29 -15.24 12.68 -15.20
C TRP A 29 -15.59 13.31 -13.85
N SER A 30 -16.85 13.65 -13.63
CA SER A 30 -17.37 14.05 -12.33
C SER A 30 -18.16 12.92 -11.69
N PHE A 31 -18.10 12.83 -10.36
CA PHE A 31 -18.77 11.79 -9.58
C PHE A 31 -19.64 12.43 -8.50
N GLU A 32 -20.92 12.08 -8.50
CA GLU A 32 -21.91 12.51 -7.53
C GLU A 32 -22.39 11.28 -6.75
N GLU A 33 -22.17 11.25 -5.43
CA GLU A 33 -22.64 10.15 -4.58
C GLU A 33 -24.13 10.30 -4.30
N GLY A 34 -24.88 9.20 -4.40
CA GLY A 34 -26.30 9.19 -4.06
C GLY A 34 -26.52 9.09 -2.55
N GLU A 35 -27.42 9.92 -1.99
CA GLU A 35 -27.76 9.88 -0.56
C GLU A 35 -28.41 8.55 -0.17
N GLN A 36 -27.75 7.75 0.67
CA GLN A 36 -28.43 6.73 1.48
C GLN A 36 -29.07 7.41 2.68
N ARG A 37 -30.36 7.75 2.60
CA ARG A 37 -31.13 8.08 3.80
C ARG A 37 -31.40 6.81 4.59
N SER A 38 -30.60 6.56 5.63
CA SER A 38 -30.96 5.68 6.74
C SER A 38 -32.07 6.36 7.55
N GLY A 39 -33.32 6.21 7.10
CA GLY A 39 -34.51 6.68 7.79
C GLY A 39 -35.24 5.51 8.43
N ASP A 40 -35.21 5.47 9.76
CA ASP A 40 -36.08 4.67 10.62
C ASP A 40 -37.53 5.15 10.41
N GLY A 41 -38.36 4.36 9.73
CA GLY A 41 -39.74 4.74 9.41
C GLY A 41 -40.46 3.73 8.51
N ASP A 42 -41.51 3.12 9.05
CA ASP A 42 -42.34 2.05 8.48
C ASP A 42 -43.13 2.43 7.21
N ASP A 43 -42.49 2.49 6.04
CA ASP A 43 -43.21 2.47 4.75
C ASP A 43 -42.46 1.61 3.70
N GLU A 44 -42.97 0.39 3.50
CA GLU A 44 -42.32 -0.75 2.83
C GLU A 44 -42.44 -0.76 1.29
N GLU A 45 -42.78 0.33 0.59
CA GLU A 45 -43.11 0.23 -0.85
C GLU A 45 -42.43 1.18 -1.85
N GLN A 46 -41.52 2.08 -1.45
CA GLN A 46 -40.74 2.87 -2.43
C GLN A 46 -39.46 3.46 -1.82
N GLY A 47 -38.54 2.60 -1.40
CA GLY A 47 -37.18 3.00 -1.01
C GLY A 47 -36.36 3.42 -2.24
N GLY A 48 -36.56 4.66 -2.71
CA GLY A 48 -35.79 5.26 -3.79
C GLY A 48 -34.35 5.54 -3.33
N ILE A 49 -33.48 4.53 -3.44
CA ILE A 49 -32.02 4.73 -3.34
C ILE A 49 -31.60 5.39 -4.66
N THR A 50 -31.16 6.66 -4.62
CA THR A 50 -30.47 7.27 -5.75
C THR A 50 -29.10 6.61 -5.88
N PRO A 51 -28.79 5.92 -7.00
CA PRO A 51 -27.46 5.36 -7.21
C PRO A 51 -26.45 6.48 -7.43
N SER A 52 -25.19 6.27 -7.06
CA SER A 52 -24.10 7.21 -7.38
C SER A 52 -23.94 7.34 -8.89
N ILE A 53 -23.81 8.57 -9.39
CA ILE A 53 -23.80 8.90 -10.81
C ILE A 53 -22.41 9.41 -11.20
N ALA A 54 -21.82 8.81 -12.24
CA ALA A 54 -20.62 9.34 -12.89
C ALA A 54 -21.02 10.03 -14.21
N ARG A 55 -20.56 11.27 -14.41
CA ARG A 55 -20.82 12.08 -15.62
C ARG A 55 -19.52 12.37 -16.38
N PRO A 56 -19.51 12.35 -17.72
CA PRO A 56 -18.35 12.68 -18.54
C PRO A 56 -18.04 14.19 -18.50
N PRO A 57 -16.79 14.59 -18.82
CA PRO A 57 -16.45 16.00 -18.97
C PRO A 57 -17.26 16.68 -20.10
N PRO A 58 -17.55 17.99 -20.00
CA PRO A 58 -18.28 18.73 -21.03
C PRO A 58 -17.55 18.64 -22.38
N GLY A 59 -18.24 18.17 -23.43
CA GLY A 59 -17.70 18.04 -24.79
C GLY A 59 -17.26 16.64 -25.24
N MET A 60 -17.38 15.61 -24.39
CA MET A 60 -17.17 14.19 -24.72
C MET A 60 -18.50 13.43 -24.78
N GLU A 61 -19.39 13.87 -25.66
CA GLU A 61 -20.62 13.16 -26.01
C GLU A 61 -20.27 12.10 -27.06
N TYR A 62 -20.02 10.85 -26.63
CA TYR A 62 -19.78 9.75 -27.56
C TYR A 62 -21.13 9.19 -28.04
N ASP A 63 -21.36 9.21 -29.36
CA ASP A 63 -22.34 8.37 -30.02
C ASP A 63 -21.87 6.91 -29.94
N LEU A 64 -22.65 6.04 -29.29
CA LEU A 64 -22.45 4.58 -29.28
C LEU A 64 -23.31 3.86 -30.31
N ASP A 65 -24.13 4.60 -31.07
CA ASP A 65 -24.89 4.05 -32.19
C ASP A 65 -24.07 4.21 -33.47
N ASP A 66 -23.41 3.12 -33.89
CA ASP A 66 -22.90 2.92 -35.26
C ASP A 66 -24.07 2.86 -36.27
N ASN A 67 -24.82 3.95 -36.40
CA ASN A 67 -25.75 4.16 -37.50
C ASN A 67 -25.23 5.34 -38.33
N GLU A 68 -24.35 5.03 -39.28
CA GLU A 68 -24.01 5.92 -40.38
C GLU A 68 -25.31 6.38 -41.10
N GLY A 69 -25.82 7.57 -40.78
CA GLY A 69 -26.77 8.24 -41.67
C GLY A 69 -27.86 9.14 -41.10
N GLN A 70 -28.02 9.34 -39.79
CA GLN A 70 -29.00 10.31 -39.28
C GLN A 70 -28.41 11.22 -38.21
N GLN A 71 -28.25 12.50 -38.57
CA GLN A 71 -27.99 13.59 -37.62
C GLN A 71 -29.16 13.68 -36.62
N ASN A 72 -29.03 13.00 -35.48
CA ASN A 72 -29.91 13.20 -34.34
C ASN A 72 -29.29 14.26 -33.42
N THR A 73 -29.94 15.42 -33.33
CA THR A 73 -29.57 16.58 -32.51
C THR A 73 -29.85 16.40 -31.02
N ASN A 74 -29.81 15.17 -30.50
CA ASN A 74 -30.07 14.83 -29.09
C ASN A 74 -28.98 13.89 -28.58
N SER A 75 -27.78 14.40 -28.39
CA SER A 75 -26.73 13.71 -27.62
C SER A 75 -27.13 13.71 -26.15
N SER A 76 -27.79 12.64 -25.70
CA SER A 76 -28.04 12.45 -24.28
C SER A 76 -26.70 12.20 -23.58
N PRO A 77 -26.34 12.96 -22.53
CA PRO A 77 -25.10 12.72 -21.80
C PRO A 77 -25.07 11.29 -21.25
N ILE A 78 -23.95 10.59 -21.42
CA ILE A 78 -23.76 9.24 -20.86
C ILE A 78 -23.71 9.37 -19.34
N GLU A 79 -24.83 9.14 -18.66
CA GLU A 79 -24.89 9.09 -17.21
C GLU A 79 -24.81 7.62 -16.76
N LEU A 80 -23.73 7.28 -16.05
CA LEU A 80 -23.53 5.93 -15.52
C LEU A 80 -23.98 5.88 -14.06
N GLY A 81 -25.07 5.18 -13.79
CA GLY A 81 -25.51 4.87 -12.44
C GLY A 81 -24.81 3.62 -11.91
N ILE A 82 -24.08 3.74 -10.81
CA ILE A 82 -23.45 2.60 -10.13
C ILE A 82 -24.51 1.86 -9.31
N LEU A 83 -24.77 0.59 -9.65
CA LEU A 83 -25.79 -0.21 -8.97
C LEU A 83 -25.22 -1.05 -7.83
N LYS A 84 -24.01 -1.61 -8.04
CA LYS A 84 -23.34 -2.47 -7.07
C LYS A 84 -21.85 -2.48 -7.33
N SER A 85 -21.05 -2.33 -6.28
CA SER A 85 -19.60 -2.48 -6.33
C SER A 85 -19.18 -3.72 -5.54
N PHE A 86 -18.20 -4.43 -6.07
CA PHE A 86 -17.50 -5.52 -5.41
C PHE A 86 -16.08 -5.05 -5.14
N GLU A 87 -15.79 -4.86 -3.85
CA GLU A 87 -14.49 -4.35 -3.41
C GLU A 87 -13.34 -5.26 -3.82
N PHE A 88 -12.15 -4.69 -3.86
CA PHE A 88 -10.93 -5.43 -4.15
C PHE A 88 -10.71 -6.52 -3.09
N VAL A 89 -10.52 -7.76 -3.54
CA VAL A 89 -10.20 -8.89 -2.65
C VAL A 89 -8.80 -9.37 -2.99
N SER A 90 -7.89 -9.32 -2.01
CA SER A 90 -6.46 -9.66 -2.21
C SER A 90 -6.22 -11.07 -2.76
N GLN A 91 -7.07 -12.03 -2.38
CA GLN A 91 -7.00 -13.40 -2.91
C GLN A 91 -7.35 -13.48 -4.40
N LEU A 92 -8.38 -12.73 -4.83
CA LEU A 92 -8.85 -12.70 -6.22
C LEU A 92 -8.11 -11.68 -7.09
N ARG A 93 -7.42 -10.72 -6.46
CA ARG A 93 -6.61 -9.66 -7.09
C ARG A 93 -7.38 -8.80 -8.10
N ARG A 94 -8.67 -8.61 -7.86
CA ARG A 94 -9.59 -7.88 -8.76
C ARG A 94 -10.73 -7.22 -8.01
N ALA A 95 -11.30 -6.20 -8.65
CA ALA A 95 -12.48 -5.48 -8.24
C ALA A 95 -13.45 -5.40 -9.42
N SER A 96 -14.75 -5.39 -9.14
CA SER A 96 -15.78 -5.36 -10.17
C SER A 96 -16.89 -4.38 -9.80
N VAL A 97 -17.53 -3.79 -10.80
CA VAL A 97 -18.62 -2.84 -10.59
C VAL A 97 -19.69 -3.05 -11.65
N VAL A 98 -20.94 -3.06 -11.20
CA VAL A 98 -22.12 -3.18 -12.06
C VAL A 98 -22.70 -1.79 -12.22
N VAL A 99 -22.73 -1.30 -13.45
CA VAL A 99 -23.28 0.00 -13.80
C VAL A 99 -24.43 -0.13 -14.77
N ARG A 100 -25.26 0.90 -14.79
CA ARG A 100 -26.37 1.01 -15.72
C ARG A 100 -26.33 2.39 -16.38
N ASN A 101 -26.36 2.38 -17.70
CA ASN A 101 -26.51 3.61 -18.47
C ASN A 101 -27.96 4.12 -18.36
N PHE A 102 -28.13 5.41 -18.13
CA PHE A 102 -29.45 6.05 -18.14
C PHE A 102 -30.12 5.85 -19.52
N GLY A 103 -31.40 5.47 -19.51
CA GLY A 103 -32.16 5.15 -20.73
C GLY A 103 -32.05 3.72 -21.23
N SER A 104 -31.07 2.92 -20.77
CA SER A 104 -30.93 1.50 -21.14
C SER A 104 -31.62 0.55 -20.14
N GLN A 105 -32.18 -0.54 -20.66
CA GLN A 105 -32.65 -1.67 -19.85
C GLN A 105 -31.54 -2.70 -19.54
N GLY A 106 -30.37 -2.52 -20.14
CA GLY A 106 -29.19 -3.35 -19.90
C GLY A 106 -28.35 -2.85 -18.72
N CYS A 107 -27.44 -3.71 -18.26
CA CYS A 107 -26.40 -3.37 -17.29
C CYS A 107 -25.05 -3.80 -17.82
N ASP A 108 -24.01 -3.03 -17.51
CA ASP A 108 -22.62 -3.33 -17.85
C ASP A 108 -21.86 -3.70 -16.58
N VAL A 109 -21.10 -4.78 -16.63
CA VAL A 109 -20.17 -5.17 -15.57
C VAL A 109 -18.78 -4.80 -16.03
N TYR A 110 -18.11 -3.94 -15.28
CA TYR A 110 -16.71 -3.60 -15.51
C TYR A 110 -15.85 -4.27 -14.45
N VAL A 111 -14.77 -4.91 -14.88
CA VAL A 111 -13.81 -5.57 -14.00
C VAL A 111 -12.42 -5.00 -14.25
N LYS A 112 -11.71 -4.72 -13.17
CA LYS A 112 -10.29 -4.37 -13.21
C LYS A 112 -9.51 -5.23 -12.22
N GLY A 113 -8.30 -5.60 -12.57
CA GLY A 113 -7.50 -6.46 -11.72
C GLY A 113 -6.15 -6.78 -12.32
N ALA A 114 -5.45 -7.70 -11.65
CA ALA A 114 -4.17 -8.17 -12.13
C ALA A 114 -4.34 -8.93 -13.46
N PRO A 115 -3.42 -8.77 -14.42
CA PRO A 115 -3.54 -9.39 -15.73
C PRO A 115 -3.58 -10.93 -15.65
N GLU A 116 -2.88 -11.54 -14.69
CA GLU A 116 -2.86 -13.00 -14.53
C GLU A 116 -4.23 -13.62 -14.21
N CYS A 117 -5.11 -12.91 -13.49
CA CYS A 117 -6.42 -13.45 -13.10
C CYS A 117 -7.51 -13.24 -14.17
N MET A 118 -7.22 -12.47 -15.23
CA MET A 118 -8.20 -12.19 -16.28
C MET A 118 -8.51 -13.41 -17.13
N LYS A 119 -7.55 -14.31 -17.32
CA LYS A 119 -7.72 -15.54 -18.11
C LYS A 119 -8.77 -16.49 -17.53
N GLU A 120 -9.04 -16.41 -16.23
CA GLU A 120 -10.02 -17.25 -15.54
C GLU A 120 -11.47 -16.76 -15.74
N ILE A 121 -11.64 -15.46 -15.98
CA ILE A 121 -12.96 -14.80 -15.98
C ILE A 121 -13.36 -14.27 -17.36
N CYS A 122 -12.40 -14.01 -18.24
CA CYS A 122 -12.64 -13.54 -19.59
C CYS A 122 -12.72 -14.70 -20.57
N ARG A 123 -13.45 -14.50 -21.67
CA ARG A 123 -13.55 -15.49 -22.74
C ARG A 123 -12.23 -15.55 -23.51
N ALA A 124 -11.81 -16.78 -23.85
CA ALA A 124 -10.51 -17.01 -24.49
C ALA A 124 -10.37 -16.34 -25.87
N ASP A 125 -11.48 -16.16 -26.59
CA ASP A 125 -11.57 -15.49 -27.89
C ASP A 125 -11.47 -13.96 -27.82
N SER A 126 -11.70 -13.37 -26.63
CA SER A 126 -11.56 -11.93 -26.43
C SER A 126 -10.11 -11.45 -26.31
N PHE A 127 -9.16 -12.36 -26.07
CA PHE A 127 -7.76 -12.00 -25.90
C PHE A 127 -7.05 -11.81 -27.24
N PRO A 128 -6.29 -10.71 -27.42
CA PRO A 128 -5.48 -10.55 -28.61
C PRO A 128 -4.24 -11.46 -28.56
N ASN A 129 -3.71 -11.84 -29.73
CA ASN A 129 -2.60 -12.78 -29.83
C ASN A 129 -1.29 -12.27 -29.19
N ASP A 130 -1.12 -10.96 -29.05
CA ASP A 130 0.04 -10.28 -28.47
C ASP A 130 -0.12 -10.01 -26.97
N TYR A 131 -1.17 -10.49 -26.32
CA TYR A 131 -1.46 -10.24 -24.91
C TYR A 131 -0.28 -10.53 -23.99
N GLU A 132 0.34 -11.71 -24.12
CA GLU A 132 1.47 -12.12 -23.28
C GLU A 132 2.74 -11.35 -23.59
N GLU A 133 2.98 -11.04 -24.87
CA GLU A 133 4.15 -10.28 -25.30
C GLU A 133 4.09 -8.83 -24.80
N LEU A 134 2.93 -8.19 -24.93
CA LEU A 134 2.69 -6.83 -24.46
C LEU A 134 2.75 -6.74 -22.93
N LEU A 135 2.16 -7.71 -22.23
CA LEU A 135 2.26 -7.80 -20.77
C LEU A 135 3.72 -7.96 -20.34
N SER A 136 4.47 -8.84 -21.00
CA SER A 136 5.89 -9.05 -20.73
C SER A 136 6.69 -7.77 -20.99
N TYR A 137 6.45 -7.07 -22.10
CA TYR A 137 7.13 -5.84 -22.46
C TYR A 137 6.97 -4.74 -21.40
N TYR A 138 5.74 -4.49 -20.94
CA TYR A 138 5.49 -3.46 -19.92
C TYR A 138 5.99 -3.86 -18.54
N THR A 139 5.80 -5.12 -18.13
CA THR A 139 6.26 -5.59 -16.82
C THR A 139 7.78 -5.63 -16.69
N HIS A 140 8.51 -5.99 -17.76
CA HIS A 140 9.98 -5.97 -17.77
C HIS A 140 10.57 -4.56 -17.68
N ARG A 141 9.83 -3.55 -18.10
CA ARG A 141 10.22 -2.14 -17.98
C ARG A 141 9.83 -1.50 -16.65
N GLY A 142 9.24 -2.27 -15.73
CA GLY A 142 8.85 -1.76 -14.42
C GLY A 142 7.53 -0.99 -14.40
N PHE A 143 6.73 -1.07 -15.48
CA PHE A 143 5.39 -0.49 -15.43
C PHE A 143 4.45 -1.39 -14.62
N ARG A 144 3.53 -0.76 -13.90
CA ARG A 144 2.42 -1.45 -13.24
C ARG A 144 1.28 -1.58 -14.25
N VAL A 145 0.93 -2.83 -14.56
CA VAL A 145 -0.08 -3.17 -15.56
C VAL A 145 -1.36 -3.61 -14.86
N ILE A 146 -2.48 -2.97 -15.19
CA ILE A 146 -3.82 -3.38 -14.75
C ILE A 146 -4.61 -3.77 -15.98
N ALA A 147 -5.28 -4.91 -15.94
CA ALA A 147 -6.15 -5.34 -17.01
C ALA A 147 -7.60 -4.92 -16.75
N CYS A 148 -8.33 -4.63 -17.82
CA CYS A 148 -9.75 -4.31 -17.77
C CYS A 148 -10.55 -5.22 -18.70
N ALA A 149 -11.74 -5.60 -18.23
CA ALA A 149 -12.69 -6.41 -18.98
C ALA A 149 -14.11 -5.89 -18.75
N THR A 150 -15.02 -6.17 -19.70
CA THR A 150 -16.43 -5.77 -19.61
C THR A 150 -17.37 -6.90 -19.98
N LYS A 151 -18.62 -6.83 -19.51
CA LYS A 151 -19.69 -7.72 -19.92
C LYS A 151 -21.00 -6.94 -19.97
N HIS A 152 -21.65 -6.98 -21.13
CA HIS A 152 -22.97 -6.39 -21.30
C HIS A 152 -24.08 -7.41 -21.01
N ILE A 153 -25.03 -7.06 -20.15
CA ILE A 153 -26.19 -7.89 -19.82
C ILE A 153 -27.47 -7.17 -20.26
N LYS A 154 -28.09 -7.66 -21.33
CA LYS A 154 -29.20 -6.99 -22.05
C LYS A 154 -30.46 -6.72 -21.22
N LYS A 155 -30.77 -7.55 -20.22
CA LYS A 155 -31.94 -7.38 -19.34
C LYS A 155 -31.62 -7.84 -17.93
N LEU A 156 -31.44 -6.88 -17.02
CA LEU A 156 -31.31 -7.16 -15.58
C LEU A 156 -32.25 -6.27 -14.78
N ASN A 157 -33.01 -6.89 -13.87
CA ASN A 157 -33.89 -6.16 -12.95
C ASN A 157 -33.11 -5.72 -11.71
N TRP A 158 -33.44 -4.57 -11.12
CA TRP A 158 -32.67 -3.97 -10.02
C TRP A 158 -32.53 -4.90 -8.81
N VAL A 159 -33.61 -5.60 -8.44
CA VAL A 159 -33.63 -6.61 -7.37
C VAL A 159 -32.66 -7.77 -7.65
N LYS A 160 -32.50 -8.14 -8.92
CA LYS A 160 -31.58 -9.21 -9.34
C LYS A 160 -30.12 -8.74 -9.28
N VAL A 161 -29.85 -7.47 -9.57
CA VAL A 161 -28.51 -6.86 -9.41
C VAL A 161 -28.08 -6.89 -7.94
N GLN A 162 -28.98 -6.51 -7.02
CA GLN A 162 -28.69 -6.52 -5.58
C GLN A 162 -28.38 -7.94 -5.08
N LYS A 163 -29.09 -8.96 -5.56
CA LYS A 163 -28.86 -10.38 -5.21
C LYS A 163 -27.73 -11.06 -6.00
N MET A 164 -27.15 -10.39 -7.00
CA MET A 164 -26.10 -10.96 -7.85
C MET A 164 -24.87 -11.30 -7.01
N ARG A 165 -24.35 -12.51 -7.22
CA ARG A 165 -23.11 -12.98 -6.59
C ARG A 165 -21.90 -12.53 -7.42
N ARG A 166 -20.75 -12.44 -6.76
CA ARG A 166 -19.49 -12.02 -7.40
C ARG A 166 -19.13 -12.95 -8.58
N ASP A 167 -19.27 -14.26 -8.41
CA ASP A 167 -18.95 -15.26 -9.45
C ASP A 167 -19.81 -15.11 -10.71
N GLU A 168 -21.07 -14.69 -10.56
CA GLU A 168 -21.96 -14.44 -11.70
C GLU A 168 -21.58 -13.16 -12.45
N ALA A 169 -21.17 -12.12 -11.71
CA ALA A 169 -20.71 -10.87 -12.29
C ALA A 169 -19.35 -11.03 -12.99
N GLU A 170 -18.44 -11.79 -12.38
CA GLU A 170 -17.05 -12.01 -12.82
C GLU A 170 -16.90 -13.27 -13.70
N SER A 171 -17.78 -13.44 -14.69
CA SER A 171 -17.74 -14.60 -15.60
C SER A 171 -18.04 -14.20 -17.04
N GLU A 172 -17.42 -14.89 -18.01
CA GLU A 172 -17.65 -14.69 -19.44
C GLU A 172 -17.49 -13.23 -19.90
N LEU A 173 -16.49 -12.53 -19.38
CA LEU A 173 -16.19 -11.14 -19.74
C LEU A 173 -15.40 -11.06 -21.06
N ASP A 174 -15.50 -9.93 -21.74
CA ASP A 174 -14.69 -9.59 -22.90
C ASP A 174 -13.53 -8.70 -22.45
N PHE A 175 -12.29 -9.11 -22.74
CA PHE A 175 -11.11 -8.31 -22.46
C PHE A 175 -11.12 -7.02 -23.29
N LEU A 176 -10.86 -5.88 -22.63
CA LEU A 176 -10.82 -4.57 -23.28
C LEU A 176 -9.40 -4.10 -23.55
N GLY A 177 -8.50 -4.23 -22.57
CA GLY A 177 -7.15 -3.71 -22.68
C GLY A 177 -6.41 -3.57 -21.35
N PHE A 178 -5.20 -3.05 -21.46
CA PHE A 178 -4.34 -2.73 -20.31
C PHE A 178 -4.34 -1.24 -20.00
N ILE A 179 -4.28 -0.94 -18.70
CA ILE A 179 -3.96 0.37 -18.16
C ILE A 179 -2.54 0.29 -17.60
N ILE A 180 -1.67 1.17 -18.07
CA ILE A 180 -0.25 1.17 -17.75
C ILE A 180 0.04 2.36 -16.83
N PHE A 181 0.63 2.08 -15.67
CA PHE A 181 1.12 3.09 -14.73
C PHE A 181 2.64 3.03 -14.65
N GLU A 182 3.25 4.21 -14.65
CA GLU A 182 4.67 4.36 -14.35
C GLU A 182 4.84 4.63 -12.85
N ASN A 183 5.52 3.72 -12.16
CA ASN A 183 5.92 3.93 -10.77
C ASN A 183 7.20 4.77 -10.75
N LYS A 184 7.04 6.10 -10.80
CA LYS A 184 8.20 7.00 -10.71
C LYS A 184 8.81 6.95 -9.32
N LEU A 185 10.12 6.68 -9.29
CA LEU A 185 10.93 6.83 -8.09
C LEU A 185 10.92 8.29 -7.64
N LYS A 186 10.82 8.50 -6.33
CA LYS A 186 11.04 9.83 -5.76
C LYS A 186 12.52 10.19 -5.93
N PRO A 187 12.86 11.42 -6.34
CA PRO A 187 14.23 11.81 -6.69
C PRO A 187 15.22 11.65 -5.53
N THR A 188 14.75 11.75 -4.28
CA THR A 188 15.56 11.58 -3.06
C THR A 188 15.89 10.12 -2.74
N THR A 189 15.17 9.15 -3.33
CA THR A 189 15.27 7.73 -2.96
C THR A 189 16.67 7.17 -3.21
N ALA A 190 17.23 7.37 -4.41
CA ALA A 190 18.52 6.78 -4.78
C ALA A 190 19.65 7.24 -3.84
N GLY A 191 19.75 8.55 -3.58
CA GLY A 191 20.78 9.10 -2.70
C GLY A 191 20.69 8.59 -1.27
N VAL A 192 19.47 8.41 -0.74
CA VAL A 192 19.27 7.83 0.61
C VAL A 192 19.71 6.36 0.65
N LEU A 193 19.37 5.57 -0.38
CA LEU A 193 19.75 4.15 -0.42
C LEU A 193 21.27 3.98 -0.56
N ASP A 194 21.94 4.89 -1.27
CA ASP A 194 23.40 4.96 -1.36
C ASP A 194 24.02 5.29 0.01
N GLU A 195 23.52 6.29 0.74
CA GLU A 195 23.97 6.59 2.11
C GLU A 195 23.82 5.37 3.04
N LEU A 196 22.70 4.65 2.95
CA LEU A 196 22.49 3.42 3.70
C LEU A 196 23.46 2.30 3.27
N THR A 197 23.85 2.24 1.99
CA THR A 197 24.90 1.30 1.51
C THR A 197 26.24 1.63 2.15
N GLU A 198 26.64 2.90 2.12
CA GLU A 198 27.90 3.36 2.71
C GLU A 198 27.94 3.13 4.23
N ALA A 199 26.79 3.26 4.90
CA ALA A 199 26.65 2.97 6.32
C ALA A 199 26.67 1.46 6.66
N GLY A 200 26.78 0.57 5.67
CA GLY A 200 26.78 -0.88 5.84
C GLY A 200 25.42 -1.46 6.26
N ILE A 201 24.33 -0.74 5.98
CA ILE A 201 22.98 -1.15 6.36
C ILE A 201 22.36 -1.97 5.24
N ARG A 202 21.96 -3.21 5.58
CA ARG A 202 21.27 -4.11 4.67
C ARG A 202 19.87 -3.56 4.37
N LYS A 203 19.55 -3.48 3.08
CA LYS A 203 18.24 -3.04 2.58
C LYS A 203 17.48 -4.24 2.02
N VAL A 204 16.19 -4.32 2.34
CA VAL A 204 15.28 -5.33 1.82
C VAL A 204 14.01 -4.62 1.35
N MET A 205 13.60 -4.86 0.11
CA MET A 205 12.33 -4.38 -0.43
C MET A 205 11.24 -5.43 -0.16
N CYS A 206 10.09 -4.98 0.37
CA CYS A 206 8.92 -5.82 0.58
C CYS A 206 7.67 -5.15 0.00
N THR A 207 7.07 -5.73 -1.04
CA THR A 207 5.96 -5.11 -1.79
C THR A 207 4.86 -6.11 -2.16
N GLY A 208 3.64 -5.60 -2.34
CA GLY A 208 2.51 -6.34 -2.91
C GLY A 208 2.49 -6.37 -4.44
N ASP A 209 3.35 -5.58 -5.09
CA ASP A 209 3.44 -5.50 -6.55
C ASP A 209 4.01 -6.77 -7.19
N ASN A 210 3.91 -6.83 -8.52
CA ASN A 210 4.53 -7.89 -9.32
C ASN A 210 6.05 -7.92 -9.13
N ILE A 211 6.62 -9.13 -9.06
CA ILE A 211 8.04 -9.37 -8.90
C ILE A 211 8.89 -8.70 -9.98
N LEU A 212 8.45 -8.70 -11.25
CA LEU A 212 9.21 -8.06 -12.33
C LEU A 212 9.26 -6.54 -12.15
N THR A 213 8.14 -5.94 -11.78
CA THR A 213 8.05 -4.51 -11.46
C THR A 213 8.93 -4.16 -10.27
N ALA A 214 8.86 -4.95 -9.19
CA ALA A 214 9.67 -4.76 -8.00
C ALA A 214 11.18 -4.84 -8.30
N ILE A 215 11.61 -5.82 -9.10
CA ILE A 215 13.02 -5.95 -9.52
C ILE A 215 13.45 -4.76 -10.37
N SER A 216 12.61 -4.30 -11.30
CA SER A 216 12.93 -3.15 -12.15
C SER A 216 13.15 -1.89 -11.32
N VAL A 217 12.22 -1.58 -10.41
CA VAL A 217 12.31 -0.42 -9.51
C VAL A 217 13.50 -0.54 -8.58
N ALA A 218 13.72 -1.72 -7.99
CA ALA A 218 14.85 -1.98 -7.10
C ALA A 218 16.21 -1.80 -7.78
N ARG A 219 16.31 -2.11 -9.08
CA ARG A 219 17.52 -1.87 -9.88
C ARG A 219 17.71 -0.40 -10.21
N GLU A 220 16.63 0.30 -10.53
CA GLU A 220 16.67 1.73 -10.88
C GLU A 220 17.08 2.60 -9.68
N CYS A 221 16.72 2.21 -8.45
CA CYS A 221 17.13 2.90 -7.23
C CYS A 221 18.42 2.35 -6.57
N ASN A 222 19.19 1.50 -7.26
CA ASN A 222 20.40 0.86 -6.73
C ASN A 222 20.21 0.07 -5.43
N LEU A 223 18.99 -0.42 -5.16
CA LEU A 223 18.71 -1.25 -3.99
C LEU A 223 19.29 -2.66 -4.14
N ILE A 224 19.35 -3.17 -5.37
CA ILE A 224 19.85 -4.49 -5.70
C ILE A 224 20.88 -4.52 -6.83
N ASP A 225 21.82 -5.46 -6.71
CA ASP A 225 22.72 -5.86 -7.79
C ASP A 225 22.08 -6.87 -8.74
N LYS A 226 22.72 -7.12 -9.88
CA LYS A 226 22.26 -8.12 -10.88
C LYS A 226 22.17 -9.54 -10.32
N THR A 227 22.88 -9.85 -9.24
CA THR A 227 22.95 -11.16 -8.58
C THR A 227 22.02 -11.28 -7.38
N ALA A 228 21.18 -10.27 -7.13
CA ALA A 228 20.26 -10.27 -6.00
C ALA A 228 19.18 -11.36 -6.11
N HIS A 229 18.82 -11.94 -4.96
CA HIS A 229 17.75 -12.93 -4.89
C HIS A 229 16.42 -12.23 -4.64
N SER A 230 15.45 -12.54 -5.49
CA SER A 230 14.05 -12.09 -5.37
C SER A 230 13.15 -13.29 -5.10
N VAL A 231 12.17 -13.10 -4.23
CA VAL A 231 11.26 -14.14 -3.75
C VAL A 231 9.83 -13.64 -3.91
N SER A 232 8.95 -14.46 -4.49
CA SER A 232 7.51 -14.17 -4.53
C SER A 232 6.82 -14.64 -3.26
N GLY A 233 5.68 -14.02 -2.91
CA GLY A 233 4.86 -14.39 -1.75
C GLY A 233 4.53 -15.88 -1.69
N ASP A 234 4.15 -16.48 -2.82
CA ASP A 234 3.82 -17.92 -2.88
C ASP A 234 5.02 -18.81 -2.50
N VAL A 235 6.23 -18.44 -2.93
CA VAL A 235 7.47 -19.15 -2.58
C VAL A 235 7.83 -18.90 -1.12
N PHE A 236 7.71 -17.66 -0.64
CA PHE A 236 7.94 -17.32 0.75
C PHE A 236 7.06 -18.15 1.68
N ARG A 237 5.75 -18.18 1.41
CA ARG A 237 4.76 -18.97 2.15
C ARG A 237 5.13 -20.45 2.18
N TRP A 238 5.41 -21.03 1.02
CA TRP A 238 5.80 -22.44 0.94
C TRP A 238 7.07 -22.75 1.74
N VAL A 239 8.07 -21.86 1.69
CA VAL A 239 9.33 -22.02 2.44
C VAL A 239 9.10 -21.93 3.94
N VAL A 240 8.23 -21.03 4.40
CA VAL A 240 7.90 -20.88 5.82
C VAL A 240 7.17 -22.11 6.36
N ASP A 241 6.21 -22.64 5.61
CA ASP A 241 5.33 -23.72 6.09
C ASP A 241 5.98 -25.11 5.99
N PHE A 242 6.78 -25.35 4.95
CA PHE A 242 7.24 -26.71 4.61
C PHE A 242 8.75 -26.89 4.56
N ALA A 243 9.54 -25.81 4.37
CA ALA A 243 10.97 -25.98 4.14
C ALA A 243 11.76 -26.17 5.45
N PRO A 244 12.92 -26.86 5.38
CA PRO A 244 13.81 -26.99 6.53
C PRO A 244 14.30 -25.61 7.03
N PRO A 245 14.57 -25.45 8.35
CA PRO A 245 15.01 -24.18 8.93
C PRO A 245 16.26 -23.58 8.26
N ASN A 246 17.16 -24.41 7.74
CA ASN A 246 18.36 -23.97 7.02
C ASN A 246 18.04 -23.27 5.69
N VAL A 247 16.99 -23.72 5.00
CA VAL A 247 16.55 -23.12 3.73
C VAL A 247 15.89 -21.77 4.00
N LEU A 248 15.00 -21.71 5.00
CA LEU A 248 14.39 -20.47 5.47
C LEU A 248 15.47 -19.44 5.87
N LYS A 249 16.44 -19.83 6.71
CA LYS A 249 17.53 -18.94 7.11
C LYS A 249 18.35 -18.43 5.92
N ARG A 250 18.67 -19.29 4.95
CA ARG A 250 19.39 -18.87 3.73
C ARG A 250 18.56 -17.89 2.89
N MET A 251 17.27 -18.15 2.73
CA MET A 251 16.36 -17.24 2.03
C MET A 251 16.30 -15.88 2.73
N LEU A 252 16.19 -15.84 4.05
CA LEU A 252 16.14 -14.61 4.84
C LEU A 252 17.46 -13.83 4.80
N VAL A 253 18.61 -14.50 4.71
CA VAL A 253 19.93 -13.84 4.64
C VAL A 253 20.24 -13.34 3.22
N CYS A 254 19.85 -14.08 2.18
CA CYS A 254 20.19 -13.75 0.79
C CYS A 254 19.10 -12.95 0.06
N GLY A 255 17.84 -13.02 0.50
CA GLY A 255 16.71 -12.35 -0.13
C GLY A 255 16.79 -10.84 0.02
N GLN A 256 16.63 -10.11 -1.09
CA GLN A 256 16.63 -8.64 -1.09
C GLN A 256 15.32 -8.05 -1.57
N VAL A 257 14.55 -8.78 -2.38
CA VAL A 257 13.23 -8.35 -2.84
C VAL A 257 12.21 -9.43 -2.53
N PHE A 258 11.21 -9.09 -1.74
CA PHE A 258 10.04 -9.92 -1.46
C PHE A 258 8.84 -9.23 -2.13
N ALA A 259 8.31 -9.84 -3.18
CA ALA A 259 7.24 -9.27 -4.00
C ALA A 259 5.97 -10.12 -3.92
N ARG A 260 4.81 -9.54 -4.26
CA ARG A 260 3.48 -10.17 -4.09
C ARG A 260 3.19 -10.60 -2.64
N MET A 261 3.73 -9.87 -1.67
CA MET A 261 3.53 -10.16 -0.25
C MET A 261 2.18 -9.61 0.24
N SER A 262 1.41 -10.43 0.95
CA SER A 262 0.23 -9.99 1.69
C SER A 262 0.63 -9.21 2.96
N PRO A 263 -0.27 -8.39 3.55
CA PRO A 263 0.02 -7.65 4.78
C PRO A 263 0.54 -8.53 5.93
N ASP A 264 -0.05 -9.72 6.11
CA ASP A 264 0.37 -10.68 7.14
C ASP A 264 1.76 -11.25 6.85
N GLU A 265 2.09 -11.50 5.58
CA GLU A 265 3.41 -12.00 5.18
C GLU A 265 4.50 -10.94 5.34
N LYS A 266 4.17 -9.64 5.18
CA LYS A 266 5.10 -8.55 5.50
C LYS A 266 5.44 -8.54 6.98
N HIS A 267 4.44 -8.70 7.84
CA HIS A 267 4.61 -8.79 9.28
C HIS A 267 5.47 -10.01 9.65
N GLU A 268 5.13 -11.20 9.14
CA GLU A 268 5.89 -12.42 9.41
C GLU A 268 7.34 -12.34 8.91
N LEU A 269 7.59 -11.72 7.76
CA LEU A 269 8.96 -11.52 7.25
C LEU A 269 9.84 -10.77 8.26
N VAL A 270 9.30 -9.73 8.91
CA VAL A 270 10.02 -8.95 9.94
C VAL A 270 10.33 -9.83 11.15
N GLU A 271 9.35 -10.57 11.67
CA GLU A 271 9.56 -11.46 12.82
C GLU A 271 10.59 -12.56 12.52
N LYS A 272 10.56 -13.13 11.31
CA LYS A 272 11.54 -14.16 10.91
C LYS A 272 12.95 -13.58 10.79
N LEU A 273 13.11 -12.35 10.32
CA LEU A 273 14.41 -11.67 10.30
C LEU A 273 14.91 -11.41 11.73
N GLN A 274 14.04 -10.98 12.64
CA GLN A 274 14.39 -10.81 14.05
C GLN A 274 14.78 -12.12 14.73
N SER A 275 14.13 -13.23 14.37
CA SER A 275 14.45 -14.57 14.92
C SER A 275 15.85 -15.08 14.59
N ILE A 276 16.54 -14.47 13.62
CA ILE A 276 17.93 -14.76 13.25
C ILE A 276 18.90 -13.67 13.71
N ASP A 277 18.53 -12.94 14.78
CA ASP A 277 19.30 -11.89 15.46
C ASP A 277 19.56 -10.62 14.63
N TYR A 278 18.73 -10.33 13.63
CA TYR A 278 18.76 -9.02 12.97
C TYR A 278 17.93 -8.00 13.75
N CYS A 279 18.45 -6.78 13.87
CA CYS A 279 17.65 -5.62 14.26
C CYS A 279 16.98 -5.07 13.00
N CYS A 280 15.65 -5.00 13.01
CA CYS A 280 14.84 -4.68 11.85
C CYS A 280 14.18 -3.31 11.99
N GLY A 281 14.52 -2.39 11.10
CA GLY A 281 13.74 -1.18 10.85
C GLY A 281 12.77 -1.40 9.70
N PHE A 282 11.54 -0.90 9.81
CA PHE A 282 10.54 -0.96 8.74
C PHE A 282 10.01 0.44 8.42
N CYS A 283 9.93 0.77 7.14
CA CYS A 283 9.45 2.06 6.65
C CYS A 283 8.33 1.82 5.63
N GLY A 284 7.15 2.42 5.87
CA GLY A 284 5.96 2.18 5.05
C GLY A 284 4.99 3.37 5.10
N ASP A 285 4.07 3.43 4.16
CA ASP A 285 3.16 4.56 3.96
C ASP A 285 1.67 4.18 3.97
N GLY A 286 1.35 2.88 3.87
CA GLY A 286 -0.03 2.39 3.72
C GLY A 286 -0.53 1.57 4.91
N ALA A 287 -1.85 1.43 5.01
CA ALA A 287 -2.51 0.57 6.01
C ALA A 287 -2.07 -0.91 5.91
N ASN A 288 -1.64 -1.35 4.73
CA ASN A 288 -1.10 -2.69 4.48
C ASN A 288 0.24 -2.95 5.21
N ASP A 289 0.88 -1.92 5.74
CA ASP A 289 2.18 -2.01 6.41
C ASP A 289 2.08 -1.92 7.94
N CYS A 290 0.88 -1.67 8.50
CA CYS A 290 0.67 -1.50 9.94
C CYS A 290 1.21 -2.66 10.77
N GLY A 291 0.98 -3.90 10.31
CA GLY A 291 1.48 -5.10 11.00
C GLY A 291 3.01 -5.16 11.04
N ALA A 292 3.66 -4.85 9.92
CA ALA A 292 5.12 -4.86 9.81
C ALA A 292 5.77 -3.69 10.56
N LEU A 293 5.17 -2.50 10.50
CA LEU A 293 5.61 -1.32 11.26
C LEU A 293 5.62 -1.57 12.76
N LYS A 294 4.62 -2.29 13.28
CA LYS A 294 4.51 -2.62 14.69
C LYS A 294 5.45 -3.74 15.14
N ALA A 295 5.73 -4.71 14.26
CA ALA A 295 6.65 -5.82 14.56
C ALA A 295 8.12 -5.40 14.55
N ALA A 296 8.46 -4.42 13.70
CA ALA A 296 9.82 -3.93 13.60
C ALA A 296 10.33 -3.34 14.91
N ASP A 297 11.63 -3.49 15.18
CA ASP A 297 12.29 -2.84 16.31
C ASP A 297 12.17 -1.31 16.22
N VAL A 298 12.17 -0.79 14.99
CA VAL A 298 11.94 0.61 14.67
C VAL A 298 11.01 0.73 13.47
N GLY A 299 9.74 1.09 13.72
CA GLY A 299 8.77 1.43 12.67
C GLY A 299 8.78 2.93 12.34
N ILE A 300 8.80 3.27 11.05
CA ILE A 300 8.72 4.65 10.54
C ILE A 300 7.56 4.75 9.55
N SER A 301 6.51 5.49 9.91
CA SER A 301 5.42 5.84 8.99
C SER A 301 5.83 7.04 8.14
N LEU A 302 5.64 6.97 6.82
CA LEU A 302 5.88 8.08 5.89
C LEU A 302 4.64 8.94 5.62
N SER A 303 3.52 8.61 6.26
CA SER A 303 2.26 9.33 6.12
C SER A 303 1.60 9.55 7.49
N GLU A 304 0.81 10.63 7.61
CA GLU A 304 -0.03 10.88 8.80
C GLU A 304 -1.32 10.02 8.81
N ALA A 305 -1.51 9.16 7.81
CA ALA A 305 -2.67 8.27 7.71
C ALA A 305 -2.66 7.17 8.79
N GLU A 306 -3.61 6.23 8.72
CA GLU A 306 -3.83 5.14 9.70
C GLU A 306 -2.55 4.37 10.11
N ALA A 307 -1.53 4.31 9.24
CA ALA A 307 -0.23 3.71 9.52
C ALA A 307 0.56 4.40 10.66
N SER A 308 0.31 5.68 10.91
CA SER A 308 0.97 6.45 11.98
C SER A 308 0.61 5.97 13.39
N VAL A 309 -0.55 5.33 13.57
CA VAL A 309 -0.98 4.79 14.88
C VAL A 309 -0.13 3.58 15.26
N ALA A 310 0.40 2.85 14.28
CA ALA A 310 1.18 1.63 14.50
C ALA A 310 2.68 1.88 14.66
N ALA A 311 3.21 3.00 14.15
CA ALA A 311 4.63 3.29 14.12
C ALA A 311 5.07 4.25 15.24
N PRO A 312 6.21 4.00 15.92
CA PRO A 312 6.75 4.93 16.92
C PRO A 312 7.22 6.26 16.33
N PHE A 313 7.63 6.27 15.06
CA PHE A 313 8.04 7.48 14.34
C PHE A 313 7.12 7.75 13.15
N THR A 314 6.76 9.01 12.96
CA THR A 314 5.95 9.47 11.82
C THR A 314 6.65 10.65 11.16
N SER A 315 6.96 10.51 9.86
CA SER A 315 7.48 11.59 9.03
C SER A 315 6.32 12.37 8.40
N ARG A 316 6.45 13.69 8.37
CA ARG A 316 5.55 14.58 7.60
C ARG A 316 5.93 14.68 6.13
N VAL A 317 7.16 14.29 5.80
CA VAL A 317 7.67 14.29 4.43
C VAL A 317 7.43 12.90 3.87
N PHE A 318 6.73 12.86 2.73
CA PHE A 318 6.40 11.62 2.03
C PHE A 318 7.61 11.10 1.23
N ASP A 319 8.75 10.87 1.88
CA ASP A 319 9.94 10.22 1.32
C ASP A 319 10.78 9.54 2.42
N ILE A 320 11.85 8.83 2.03
CA ILE A 320 12.65 8.03 2.96
C ILE A 320 13.81 8.80 3.60
N THR A 321 13.90 10.12 3.43
CA THR A 321 15.03 10.92 3.93
C THR A 321 15.14 10.91 5.47
N CYS A 322 14.02 10.72 6.16
CA CYS A 322 13.96 10.59 7.61
C CYS A 322 14.68 9.34 8.14
N VAL A 323 14.89 8.29 7.32
CA VAL A 323 15.46 7.03 7.77
C VAL A 323 16.92 7.21 8.22
N PRO A 324 17.83 7.78 7.40
CA PRO A 324 19.17 8.17 7.85
C PRO A 324 19.19 9.08 9.08
N ASP A 325 18.27 10.06 9.16
CA ASP A 325 18.21 10.99 10.28
C ASP A 325 17.93 10.27 11.61
N VAL A 326 16.93 9.39 11.62
CA VAL A 326 16.58 8.56 12.79
C VAL A 326 17.77 7.68 13.20
N ILE A 327 18.50 7.11 12.24
CA ILE A 327 19.69 6.30 12.53
C ILE A 327 20.81 7.15 13.13
N ARG A 328 21.06 8.35 12.59
CA ARG A 328 22.11 9.26 13.09
C ARG A 328 21.80 9.72 14.52
N GLU A 329 20.58 10.15 14.77
CA GLU A 329 20.13 10.55 16.11
C GLU A 329 20.15 9.37 17.09
N GLY A 330 19.73 8.16 16.66
CA GLY A 330 19.80 6.95 17.48
C GLY A 330 21.23 6.58 17.89
N ARG A 331 22.19 6.69 16.96
CA ARG A 331 23.62 6.46 17.25
C ARG A 331 24.16 7.52 18.22
N ALA A 332 23.83 8.80 18.03
CA ALA A 332 24.24 9.88 18.92
C ALA A 332 23.65 9.72 20.33
N ALA A 333 22.38 9.36 20.45
CA ALA A 333 21.70 9.11 21.71
C ALA A 333 22.32 7.91 22.46
N LEU A 334 22.71 6.86 21.74
CA LEU A 334 23.39 5.69 22.33
C LEU A 334 24.76 6.08 22.91
N VAL A 335 25.58 6.82 22.17
CA VAL A 335 26.90 7.29 22.63
C VAL A 335 26.75 8.21 23.85
N THR A 336 25.79 9.12 23.83
CA THR A 336 25.48 10.00 24.96
C THR A 336 25.04 9.19 26.19
N SER A 337 24.15 8.21 26.03
CA SER A 337 23.67 7.36 27.12
C SER A 337 24.79 6.56 27.78
N PHE A 338 25.68 5.96 26.97
CA PHE A 338 26.86 5.26 27.51
C PHE A 338 27.85 6.22 28.20
N SER A 339 27.98 7.45 27.71
CA SER A 339 28.84 8.46 28.32
C SER A 339 28.30 8.91 29.68
N CYS A 340 26.98 9.14 29.77
CA CYS A 340 26.30 9.43 31.03
C CYS A 340 26.43 8.25 32.02
N PHE A 341 26.24 7.01 31.55
CA PHE A 341 26.40 5.82 32.40
C PHE A 341 27.82 5.70 32.97
N LYS A 342 28.85 5.93 32.13
CA LYS A 342 30.25 5.95 32.58
C LYS A 342 30.51 7.06 33.58
N TYR A 343 29.98 8.25 33.34
CA TYR A 343 30.09 9.38 34.24
C TYR A 343 29.46 9.07 35.61
N MET A 344 28.22 8.58 35.63
CA MET A 344 27.51 8.24 36.87
C MET A 344 28.21 7.11 37.65
N SER A 345 28.73 6.11 36.94
CA SER A 345 29.48 4.99 37.56
C SER A 345 30.78 5.48 38.21
N LEU A 346 31.55 6.30 37.50
CA LEU A 346 32.80 6.87 38.00
C LEU A 346 32.54 7.80 39.18
N TYR A 347 31.53 8.66 39.06
CA TYR A 347 31.11 9.57 40.13
C TYR A 347 30.75 8.80 41.40
N SER A 348 29.93 7.75 41.28
CA SER A 348 29.54 6.91 42.41
C SER A 348 30.75 6.25 43.09
N ALA A 349 31.74 5.79 42.30
CA ALA A 349 32.96 5.21 42.84
C ALA A 349 33.84 6.23 43.58
N ILE A 350 33.95 7.46 43.04
CA ILE A 350 34.66 8.56 43.70
C ILE A 350 33.96 8.90 45.01
N GLN A 351 32.64 9.12 44.99
CA GLN A 351 31.85 9.47 46.16
C GLN A 351 31.96 8.39 47.25
N PHE A 352 31.83 7.11 46.90
CA PHE A 352 31.98 6.00 47.82
C PHE A 352 33.38 5.95 48.46
N THR A 353 34.43 6.14 47.66
CA THR A 353 35.82 6.14 48.16
C THR A 353 36.08 7.34 49.07
N SER A 354 35.60 8.53 48.70
CA SER A 354 35.73 9.75 49.49
C SER A 354 35.03 9.62 50.85
N VAL A 355 33.80 9.12 50.89
CA VAL A 355 33.07 8.90 52.14
C VAL A 355 33.77 7.84 53.00
N SER A 356 34.22 6.73 52.40
CA SER A 356 34.95 5.67 53.11
C SER A 356 36.25 6.19 53.76
N PHE A 357 37.01 7.03 53.04
CA PHE A 357 38.24 7.63 53.56
C PHE A 357 37.96 8.61 54.71
N LEU A 358 36.96 9.48 54.55
CA LEU A 358 36.57 10.44 55.57
C LEU A 358 36.13 9.74 56.87
N TYR A 359 35.31 8.69 56.74
CA TYR A 359 34.88 7.87 57.87
C TYR A 359 36.06 7.20 58.59
N ALA A 360 37.05 6.69 57.84
CA ALA A 360 38.27 6.12 58.42
C ALA A 360 39.13 7.15 59.19
N SER A 361 39.10 8.42 58.78
CA SER A 361 39.75 9.54 59.47
C SER A 361 38.91 10.19 60.58
N ALA A 362 37.78 9.59 60.97
CA ALA A 362 36.83 10.10 61.97
C ALA A 362 36.34 11.54 61.66
N SER A 363 36.22 11.87 60.38
CA SER A 363 35.76 13.17 59.90
C SER A 363 34.47 12.98 59.07
N ASN A 364 33.48 13.85 59.25
CA ASN A 364 32.25 13.83 58.46
C ASN A 364 32.25 14.99 57.44
N LEU A 365 31.69 14.76 56.26
CA LEU A 365 31.22 15.86 55.40
C LEU A 365 30.07 16.58 56.11
N GLY A 366 30.05 17.91 56.07
CA GLY A 366 28.92 18.69 56.59
C GLY A 366 27.72 18.65 55.64
N ASP A 367 26.49 18.73 56.15
CA ASP A 367 25.23 18.63 55.38
C ASP A 367 25.21 19.55 54.14
N PHE A 368 25.75 20.76 54.25
CA PHE A 368 25.84 21.72 53.13
C PHE A 368 26.73 21.28 51.97
N GLN A 369 27.73 20.43 52.23
CA GLN A 369 28.63 19.87 51.20
C GLN A 369 27.97 18.70 50.46
N TRP A 370 27.07 17.98 51.12
CA TRP A 370 26.28 16.91 50.52
C TRP A 370 25.17 17.48 49.64
N ASP A 371 24.42 18.46 50.17
CA ASP A 371 23.33 19.12 49.44
C ASP A 371 23.86 19.94 48.26
N GLY A 372 25.01 20.62 48.41
CA GLY A 372 25.65 21.34 47.31
C GLY A 372 26.11 20.42 46.17
N ALA A 373 26.64 19.23 46.47
CA ALA A 373 27.05 18.28 45.45
C ALA A 373 25.85 17.65 44.70
N GLY A 374 24.71 17.50 45.37
CA GLY A 374 23.47 16.98 44.77
C GLY A 374 22.63 18.03 44.03
N LEU A 375 22.68 19.31 44.40
CA LEU A 375 21.87 20.37 43.77
C LEU A 375 22.43 20.90 42.44
N PHE A 376 23.74 20.81 42.19
CA PHE A 376 24.34 21.18 40.90
C PHE A 376 24.27 20.05 39.85
N GLN A 377 23.42 19.04 40.09
CA GLN A 377 23.43 17.73 39.43
C GLN A 377 22.25 17.50 38.47
N TYR A 378 21.37 18.50 38.27
CA TYR A 378 20.28 18.46 37.28
C TYR A 378 20.51 19.44 36.13
#